data_AF-A0A075FKW5-F1
#
_entry.id   AF-A0A075FKW5-F1
#
_cell.length_a   1.000
_cell.length_b   1.000
_cell.length_c   1.000
_cell.angle_alpha   90.00
_cell.angle_beta   90.00
_cell.angle_gamma   90.00
#
_symmetry.space_group_name_H-M   'P 1'
#
loop_
_entity.id
_entity.type
_entity.pdbx_description
1 polymer ?
#
loop_
_entity_poly.entity_id
_entity_poly.type
_entity_poly.pdbx_seq_one_letter_code
_entity_poly.pdbx_strand_id
1 'polypeptide(L)'
;MPIGKNQFSIRMVEGRDLHRTFMFAKNHGEDLPIAITIGVHPAISIACAFQAKWGKNELEIANSLLNNKLTLTKCPSTGLLVPSTAEIVMEGKILRNKTHKEWMVEMLRTYDMPRPAPVIQIEKLYFRNNPIYHDILSGYSEARLLMGMPIEAKLDSIMKKIFPQTRQVILTSGGANWLHAVVQISKTRTTNVKKIINEMFASHRSLKMVTVVDDDIDPTDAIAVEFAMATRFQADKDLVIIKNVRGSSLDPSSDQKKLRTTKMGIDATIPASKRPDGFKLGKIPKAKTNLKDYSKK
;
A
#
# COMPACT_ATOMS: atom_id res chain seq x y z
N MET A 1 -16.43 12.91 2.86
CA MET A 1 -16.71 13.87 3.97
C MET A 1 -18.22 14.18 4.02
N PRO A 2 -18.89 14.20 5.19
CA PRO A 2 -20.30 14.59 5.28
C PRO A 2 -20.52 16.05 4.86
N ILE A 3 -21.57 16.30 4.05
CA ILE A 3 -21.97 17.64 3.56
C ILE A 3 -23.33 18.03 4.12
N GLY A 4 -24.20 17.05 4.38
CA GLY A 4 -25.53 17.25 4.92
C GLY A 4 -26.11 15.93 5.44
N LYS A 5 -27.43 15.89 5.65
CA LYS A 5 -28.11 14.75 6.29
C LYS A 5 -27.89 13.41 5.59
N ASN A 6 -27.84 13.39 4.26
CA ASN A 6 -27.70 12.17 3.45
C ASN A 6 -26.71 12.33 2.28
N GLN A 7 -25.81 13.31 2.37
CA GLN A 7 -24.85 13.61 1.30
C GLN A 7 -23.43 13.64 1.82
N PHE A 8 -22.51 13.04 1.04
CA PHE A 8 -21.09 12.97 1.33
C PHE A 8 -20.30 13.30 0.07
N SER A 9 -19.14 13.95 0.18
CA SER A 9 -18.17 13.94 -0.91
C SER A 9 -17.38 12.63 -0.92
N ILE A 10 -16.96 12.20 -2.11
CA ILE A 10 -16.06 11.06 -2.31
C ILE A 10 -14.89 11.45 -3.20
N ARG A 11 -13.68 11.17 -2.71
CA ARG A 11 -12.47 11.30 -3.51
C ARG A 11 -12.28 10.07 -4.38
N MET A 12 -12.18 10.29 -5.70
CA MET A 12 -11.83 9.26 -6.67
C MET A 12 -10.49 9.59 -7.31
N VAL A 13 -9.55 8.66 -7.27
CA VAL A 13 -8.27 8.83 -7.96
C VAL A 13 -8.47 8.63 -9.46
N GLU A 14 -8.05 9.60 -10.26
CA GLU A 14 -8.18 9.58 -11.71
C GLU A 14 -7.61 8.29 -12.31
N GLY A 15 -8.37 7.69 -13.23
CA GLY A 15 -7.98 6.48 -13.94
C GLY A 15 -8.08 5.19 -13.13
N ARG A 16 -8.50 5.23 -11.86
CA ARG A 16 -8.91 4.04 -11.09
C ARG A 16 -10.32 3.59 -11.47
N ASP A 17 -10.65 2.38 -11.05
CA ASP A 17 -11.83 1.66 -11.52
C ASP A 17 -13.11 2.43 -11.23
N LEU A 18 -13.31 2.89 -9.99
CA LEU A 18 -14.45 3.72 -9.62
C LEU A 18 -14.53 5.02 -10.43
N HIS A 19 -13.39 5.70 -10.68
CA HIS A 19 -13.35 6.90 -11.50
C HIS A 19 -13.76 6.61 -12.95
N ARG A 20 -13.27 5.51 -13.54
CA ARG A 20 -13.65 5.10 -14.90
C ARG A 20 -15.14 4.81 -15.01
N THR A 21 -15.69 4.05 -14.05
CA THR A 21 -17.12 3.75 -14.00
C THR A 21 -17.97 5.01 -13.84
N PHE A 22 -17.55 5.94 -12.98
CA PHE A 22 -18.24 7.23 -12.80
C PHE A 22 -18.20 8.07 -14.07
N MET A 23 -17.04 8.18 -14.72
CA MET A 23 -16.91 8.93 -15.97
C MET A 23 -17.74 8.31 -17.09
N PHE A 24 -17.82 6.97 -17.15
CA PHE A 24 -18.69 6.28 -18.09
C PHE A 24 -20.16 6.68 -17.87
N ALA A 25 -20.70 6.51 -16.66
CA ALA A 25 -22.09 6.90 -16.36
C ALA A 25 -22.35 8.39 -16.65
N LYS A 26 -21.44 9.26 -16.21
CA LYS A 26 -21.53 10.70 -16.45
C LYS A 26 -21.57 11.07 -17.94
N ASN A 27 -20.73 10.45 -18.76
CA ASN A 27 -20.71 10.69 -20.20
C ASN A 27 -21.98 10.20 -20.93
N HIS A 28 -22.73 9.29 -20.30
CA HIS A 28 -24.03 8.83 -20.79
C HIS A 28 -25.21 9.58 -20.12
N GLY A 29 -24.93 10.65 -19.37
CA GLY A 29 -25.99 11.43 -18.74
C GLY A 29 -26.69 10.67 -17.61
N GLU A 30 -25.97 9.82 -16.90
CA GLU A 30 -26.48 9.02 -15.78
C GLU A 30 -25.71 9.34 -14.48
N ASP A 31 -26.40 9.25 -13.35
CA ASP A 31 -25.74 9.14 -12.05
C ASP A 31 -25.25 7.70 -11.85
N LEU A 32 -24.16 7.49 -11.11
CA LEU A 32 -23.62 6.15 -10.89
C LEU A 32 -24.26 5.50 -9.65
N PRO A 33 -25.05 4.40 -9.78
CA PRO A 33 -25.56 3.68 -8.61
C PRO A 33 -24.42 3.05 -7.82
N ILE A 34 -24.49 3.14 -6.49
CA ILE A 34 -23.48 2.55 -5.58
C ILE A 34 -24.13 1.93 -4.34
N ALA A 35 -23.40 0.99 -3.75
CA ALA A 35 -23.65 0.49 -2.41
C ALA A 35 -22.35 0.56 -1.61
N ILE A 36 -22.42 1.15 -0.42
CA ILE A 36 -21.29 1.27 0.52
C ILE A 36 -21.53 0.26 1.64
N THR A 37 -20.52 -0.56 1.95
CA THR A 37 -20.61 -1.56 3.02
C THR A 37 -19.60 -1.19 4.11
N ILE A 38 -20.03 -1.27 5.36
CA ILE A 38 -19.24 -0.94 6.55
C ILE A 38 -19.33 -2.12 7.52
N GLY A 39 -18.23 -2.42 8.22
CA GLY A 39 -18.13 -3.58 9.10
C GLY A 39 -18.19 -4.88 8.30
N VAL A 40 -17.21 -5.08 7.43
CA VAL A 40 -17.05 -6.31 6.64
C VAL A 40 -15.90 -7.15 7.19
N HIS A 41 -15.86 -8.43 6.85
CA HIS A 41 -14.75 -9.29 7.23
C HIS A 41 -13.40 -8.73 6.70
N PRO A 42 -12.29 -8.75 7.48
CA PRO A 42 -11.01 -8.16 7.06
C PRO A 42 -10.49 -8.64 5.70
N ALA A 43 -10.72 -9.91 5.35
CA ALA A 43 -10.41 -10.46 4.02
C ALA A 43 -11.04 -9.67 2.85
N ILE A 44 -12.25 -9.13 3.04
CA ILE A 44 -12.93 -8.30 2.05
C ILE A 44 -12.21 -6.95 1.95
N SER A 45 -11.90 -6.30 3.09
CA SER A 45 -11.16 -5.04 3.10
C SER A 45 -9.79 -5.16 2.42
N ILE A 46 -9.06 -6.25 2.70
CA ILE A 46 -7.77 -6.56 2.06
C ILE A 46 -7.93 -6.72 0.55
N ALA A 47 -8.92 -7.51 0.12
CA ALA A 47 -9.17 -7.74 -1.30
C ALA A 47 -9.55 -6.46 -2.04
N CYS A 48 -10.42 -5.62 -1.46
CA CYS A 48 -10.83 -4.34 -2.05
C CYS A 48 -9.70 -3.30 -2.08
N ALA A 49 -8.69 -3.43 -1.21
CA ALA A 49 -7.50 -2.59 -1.27
C ALA A 49 -6.50 -3.05 -2.36
N PHE A 50 -6.64 -4.28 -2.86
CA PHE A 50 -5.83 -4.79 -3.95
C PHE A 50 -6.19 -4.13 -5.28
N GLN A 51 -5.17 -3.76 -6.06
CA GLN A 51 -5.36 -3.12 -7.36
C GLN A 51 -5.47 -4.20 -8.45
N ALA A 52 -6.66 -4.80 -8.55
CA ALA A 52 -6.96 -5.78 -9.57
C ALA A 52 -6.88 -5.18 -10.98
N LYS A 53 -6.82 -6.06 -12.00
CA LYS A 53 -6.94 -5.61 -13.39
C LYS A 53 -8.38 -5.16 -13.64
N TRP A 54 -8.56 -4.09 -14.41
CA TRP A 54 -9.87 -3.61 -14.84
C TRP A 54 -10.76 -4.77 -15.33
N GLY A 55 -12.00 -4.82 -14.83
CA GLY A 55 -12.96 -5.87 -15.15
C GLY A 55 -12.84 -7.15 -14.31
N LYS A 56 -11.86 -7.25 -13.40
CA LYS A 56 -11.82 -8.29 -12.36
C LYS A 56 -12.50 -7.80 -11.10
N ASN A 57 -13.27 -8.68 -10.47
CA ASN A 57 -14.00 -8.36 -9.25
C ASN A 57 -13.16 -8.74 -8.02
N GLU A 58 -12.82 -7.77 -7.19
CA GLU A 58 -12.07 -7.97 -5.95
C GLU A 58 -12.79 -8.92 -4.98
N LEU A 59 -14.11 -9.07 -5.07
CA LEU A 59 -14.85 -10.04 -4.26
C LEU A 59 -14.48 -11.50 -4.60
N GLU A 60 -13.97 -11.79 -5.79
CA GLU A 60 -13.42 -13.12 -6.12
C GLU A 60 -12.15 -13.39 -5.29
N ILE A 61 -11.31 -12.36 -5.13
CA ILE A 61 -10.12 -12.43 -4.27
C ILE A 61 -10.54 -12.63 -2.81
N ALA A 62 -11.52 -11.85 -2.34
CA ALA A 62 -12.07 -11.99 -0.99
C ALA A 62 -12.64 -13.39 -0.74
N ASN A 63 -13.37 -13.96 -1.72
CA ASN A 63 -13.93 -15.29 -1.61
C ASN A 63 -12.84 -16.37 -1.51
N SER A 64 -11.77 -16.25 -2.30
CA SER A 64 -10.61 -17.14 -2.22
C SER A 64 -9.95 -17.09 -0.82
N LEU A 65 -9.73 -15.89 -0.28
CA LEU A 65 -9.20 -15.70 1.08
C LEU A 65 -10.13 -16.27 2.17
N LEU A 66 -11.42 -16.39 1.89
CA LEU A 66 -12.44 -16.93 2.78
C LEU A 66 -12.72 -18.43 2.53
N ASN A 67 -11.85 -19.13 1.80
CA ASN A 67 -12.03 -20.54 1.45
C ASN A 67 -13.38 -20.82 0.75
N ASN A 68 -13.76 -19.93 -0.17
CA ASN A 68 -15.00 -19.97 -0.95
C ASN A 68 -16.30 -19.87 -0.11
N LYS A 69 -16.25 -19.22 1.05
CA LYS A 69 -17.40 -19.04 1.95
C LYS A 69 -18.02 -17.64 1.92
N LEU A 70 -17.59 -16.76 1.01
CA LEU A 70 -18.20 -15.44 0.88
C LEU A 70 -19.62 -15.58 0.35
N THR A 71 -20.58 -15.01 1.06
CA THR A 71 -21.98 -14.95 0.62
C THR A 71 -22.37 -13.50 0.34
N LEU A 72 -23.10 -13.30 -0.75
CA LEU A 72 -23.56 -11.99 -1.18
C LEU A 72 -25.09 -11.93 -1.09
N THR A 73 -25.62 -10.73 -0.89
CA THR A 73 -27.05 -10.44 -1.00
C THR A 73 -27.28 -9.30 -1.98
N LYS A 74 -28.46 -9.27 -2.58
CA LYS A 74 -28.84 -8.25 -3.55
C LYS A 74 -29.49 -7.07 -2.85
N CYS A 75 -28.93 -5.90 -3.06
CA CYS A 75 -29.48 -4.63 -2.60
C CYS A 75 -30.86 -4.35 -3.25
N PRO A 76 -31.92 -4.07 -2.47
CA PRO A 76 -33.28 -3.91 -3.01
C PRO A 76 -33.47 -2.74 -3.98
N SER A 77 -32.73 -1.65 -3.82
CA SER A 77 -32.93 -0.44 -4.64
C SER A 77 -32.10 -0.43 -5.92
N THR A 78 -30.80 -0.72 -5.78
CA THR A 78 -29.80 -0.64 -6.85
C THR A 78 -29.58 -1.97 -7.55
N GLY A 79 -29.98 -3.09 -6.93
CA GLY A 79 -29.71 -4.43 -7.43
C GLY A 79 -28.24 -4.87 -7.34
N LEU A 80 -27.37 -4.06 -6.72
CA LEU A 80 -25.96 -4.40 -6.52
C LEU A 80 -25.79 -5.54 -5.52
N LEU A 81 -24.75 -6.36 -5.72
CA LEU A 81 -24.40 -7.43 -4.79
C LEU A 81 -23.47 -6.88 -3.71
N VAL A 82 -23.80 -7.13 -2.45
CA VAL A 82 -23.00 -6.74 -1.27
C VAL A 82 -22.74 -7.94 -0.37
N PRO A 83 -21.66 -7.97 0.43
CA PRO A 83 -21.45 -9.01 1.42
C PRO A 83 -22.65 -9.12 2.39
N SER A 84 -23.22 -10.33 2.49
CA SER A 84 -24.37 -10.59 3.38
C SER A 84 -24.02 -10.41 4.87
N THR A 85 -22.73 -10.42 5.17
CA THR A 85 -22.14 -10.28 6.50
C THR A 85 -21.79 -8.84 6.89
N ALA A 86 -22.08 -7.85 6.03
CA ALA A 86 -21.85 -6.45 6.37
C ALA A 86 -22.71 -6.00 7.57
N GLU A 87 -22.12 -5.19 8.45
CA GLU A 87 -22.81 -4.59 9.59
C GLU A 87 -23.80 -3.50 9.15
N ILE A 88 -23.38 -2.67 8.18
CA ILE A 88 -24.14 -1.55 7.63
C ILE A 88 -23.99 -1.51 6.11
N VAL A 89 -25.10 -1.26 5.40
CA VAL A 89 -25.15 -1.05 3.95
C VAL A 89 -25.86 0.26 3.64
N MET A 90 -25.21 1.15 2.88
CA MET A 90 -25.80 2.39 2.38
C MET A 90 -25.98 2.30 0.86
N GLU A 91 -27.22 2.39 0.39
CA GLU A 91 -27.53 2.45 -1.03
C GLU A 91 -27.75 3.89 -1.50
N GLY A 92 -27.29 4.19 -2.70
CA GLY A 92 -27.52 5.50 -3.31
C GLY A 92 -26.80 5.64 -4.64
N LYS A 93 -26.34 6.86 -4.92
CA LYS A 93 -25.68 7.20 -6.19
C LYS A 93 -24.64 8.28 -6.05
N ILE A 94 -23.66 8.27 -6.94
CA ILE A 94 -22.73 9.38 -7.16
C ILE A 94 -23.34 10.31 -8.21
N LEU A 95 -23.61 11.55 -7.82
CA LEU A 95 -24.25 12.56 -8.66
C LEU A 95 -23.29 13.07 -9.74
N ARG A 96 -23.69 13.00 -11.01
CA ARG A 96 -22.83 13.38 -12.15
C ARG A 96 -22.51 14.88 -12.22
N ASN A 97 -23.45 15.70 -11.76
CA ASN A 97 -23.47 17.16 -11.91
C ASN A 97 -23.25 17.92 -10.58
N LYS A 98 -22.99 17.21 -9.48
CA LYS A 98 -22.80 17.84 -8.16
C LYS A 98 -21.42 17.51 -7.61
N THR A 99 -20.67 18.55 -7.27
CA THR A 99 -19.38 18.43 -6.61
C THR A 99 -19.38 19.25 -5.32
N HIS A 100 -18.47 18.89 -4.43
CA HIS A 100 -18.19 19.64 -3.21
C HIS A 100 -16.68 19.71 -2.99
N LYS A 101 -16.21 20.78 -2.35
CA LYS A 101 -14.80 20.94 -2.00
C LYS A 101 -14.47 19.96 -0.87
N GLU A 102 -13.65 18.96 -1.15
CA GLU A 102 -13.28 17.91 -0.20
C GLU A 102 -11.80 18.00 0.15
N TRP A 103 -11.47 17.81 1.42
CA TRP A 103 -10.12 17.62 1.95
C TRP A 103 -10.10 16.37 2.85
N MET A 104 -8.90 15.84 3.12
CA MET A 104 -8.72 14.69 4.00
C MET A 104 -7.37 14.76 4.70
N VAL A 105 -7.26 14.05 5.82
CA VAL A 105 -5.95 13.64 6.35
C VAL A 105 -5.52 12.40 5.57
N GLU A 106 -4.34 12.41 4.97
CA GLU A 106 -3.83 11.28 4.18
C GLU A 106 -2.96 10.32 5.01
N MET A 107 -2.40 9.28 4.39
CA MET A 107 -1.69 8.17 5.08
C MET A 107 -0.36 8.55 5.78
N LEU A 108 0.32 9.61 5.33
CA LEU A 108 1.45 10.23 6.02
C LEU A 108 0.99 11.13 7.17
N ARG A 109 -0.32 11.20 7.45
CA ARG A 109 -0.97 12.03 8.48
C ARG A 109 -0.89 13.54 8.20
N THR A 110 -0.71 13.90 6.93
CA THR A 110 -0.72 15.29 6.47
C THR A 110 -2.07 15.66 5.88
N TYR A 111 -2.36 16.96 5.73
CA TYR A 111 -3.60 17.42 5.11
C TYR A 111 -3.44 17.50 3.58
N ASP A 112 -4.36 16.88 2.83
CA ASP A 112 -4.47 17.10 1.38
C ASP A 112 -5.06 18.48 1.10
N MET A 113 -4.70 19.05 -0.05
CA MET A 113 -5.31 20.27 -0.54
C MET A 113 -6.79 20.02 -0.88
N PRO A 114 -7.70 20.94 -0.49
CA PRO A 114 -9.10 20.79 -0.85
C PRO A 114 -9.31 20.86 -2.38
N ARG A 115 -10.05 19.91 -2.96
CA ARG A 115 -10.36 19.87 -4.40
C ARG A 115 -11.82 19.52 -4.63
N PRO A 116 -12.43 19.94 -5.76
CA PRO A 116 -13.76 19.49 -6.14
C PRO A 116 -13.81 17.96 -6.27
N ALA A 117 -14.73 17.34 -5.55
CA ALA A 117 -14.97 15.91 -5.55
C ALA A 117 -16.48 15.64 -5.75
N PRO A 118 -16.87 14.58 -6.47
CA PRO A 118 -18.28 14.25 -6.66
C PRO A 118 -19.03 13.99 -5.35
N VAL A 119 -20.33 14.25 -5.36
CA VAL A 119 -21.21 14.06 -4.19
C VAL A 119 -21.95 12.74 -4.32
N ILE A 120 -21.86 11.92 -3.27
CA ILE A 120 -22.72 10.79 -3.01
C ILE A 120 -24.02 11.30 -2.39
N GLN A 121 -25.15 10.78 -2.87
CA GLN A 121 -26.44 10.90 -2.22
C GLN A 121 -26.92 9.52 -1.80
N ILE A 122 -27.13 9.35 -0.49
CA ILE A 122 -27.68 8.13 0.09
C ILE A 122 -29.21 8.19 0.07
N GLU A 123 -29.81 7.09 -0.37
CA GLU A 123 -31.25 6.92 -0.51
C GLU A 123 -31.81 5.93 0.51
N LYS A 124 -31.07 4.86 0.83
CA LYS A 124 -31.47 3.86 1.83
C LYS A 124 -30.30 3.40 2.70
N LEU A 125 -30.62 3.06 3.94
CA LEU A 125 -29.67 2.55 4.94
C LEU A 125 -30.24 1.25 5.50
N TYR A 126 -29.41 0.20 5.53
CA TYR A 126 -29.72 -1.10 6.13
C TYR A 126 -28.64 -1.42 7.15
N PHE A 127 -29.01 -2.02 8.27
CA PHE A 127 -28.06 -2.38 9.31
C PHE A 127 -28.58 -3.58 10.11
N ARG A 128 -27.65 -4.32 10.70
CA ARG A 128 -27.97 -5.43 11.60
C ARG A 128 -28.44 -4.92 12.96
N ASN A 129 -28.99 -5.80 13.79
CA ASN A 129 -29.25 -5.47 15.19
C ASN A 129 -27.93 -5.16 15.89
N ASN A 130 -27.86 -4.04 16.60
CA ASN A 130 -26.64 -3.56 17.28
C ASN A 130 -25.40 -3.49 16.35
N PRO A 131 -25.45 -2.68 15.28
CA PRO A 131 -24.42 -2.70 14.25
C PRO A 131 -23.11 -2.08 14.75
N ILE A 132 -21.99 -2.67 14.32
CA ILE A 132 -20.66 -2.12 14.57
C ILE A 132 -20.26 -1.20 13.41
N TYR A 133 -20.04 0.08 13.73
CA TYR A 133 -19.45 1.02 12.77
C TYR A 133 -17.91 0.87 12.79
N HIS A 134 -17.37 0.23 11.76
CA HIS A 134 -15.92 0.11 11.57
C HIS A 134 -15.39 1.31 10.77
N ASP A 135 -14.58 2.14 11.42
CA ASP A 135 -13.86 3.25 10.78
C ASP A 135 -12.35 2.96 10.70
N ILE A 136 -11.71 3.47 9.66
CA ILE A 136 -10.26 3.32 9.47
C ILE A 136 -9.61 4.67 9.74
N LEU A 137 -8.85 4.73 10.84
CA LEU A 137 -8.16 5.96 11.22
C LEU A 137 -6.99 6.26 10.24
N SER A 138 -7.11 7.36 9.50
CA SER A 138 -6.17 7.71 8.45
C SER A 138 -4.73 7.87 8.96
N GLY A 139 -3.80 7.26 8.24
CA GLY A 139 -2.37 7.32 8.50
C GLY A 139 -1.85 6.53 9.69
N TYR A 140 -2.69 5.70 10.30
CA TYR A 140 -2.29 4.69 11.28
C TYR A 140 -2.09 3.32 10.63
N SER A 141 -1.75 2.32 11.45
CA SER A 141 -1.32 0.99 11.02
C SER A 141 -2.29 0.32 10.04
N GLU A 142 -3.59 0.34 10.33
CA GLU A 142 -4.58 -0.30 9.44
C GLU A 142 -4.67 0.37 8.06
N ALA A 143 -4.76 1.70 8.02
CA ALA A 143 -4.78 2.45 6.77
C ALA A 143 -3.52 2.18 5.93
N ARG A 144 -2.35 2.17 6.58
CA ARG A 144 -1.06 1.90 5.94
C ARG A 144 -0.92 0.45 5.50
N LEU A 145 -1.43 -0.50 6.27
CA LEU A 145 -1.44 -1.92 5.94
C LEU A 145 -2.27 -2.16 4.68
N LEU A 146 -3.52 -1.70 4.67
CA LEU A 146 -4.44 -1.88 3.53
C LEU A 146 -3.87 -1.25 2.26
N MET A 147 -3.20 -0.11 2.37
CA MET A 147 -2.60 0.54 1.21
C MET A 147 -1.27 -0.08 0.76
N GLY A 148 -0.37 -0.34 1.70
CA GLY A 148 1.00 -0.77 1.42
C GLY A 148 1.12 -2.25 1.05
N MET A 149 0.45 -3.13 1.80
CA MET A 149 0.61 -4.59 1.66
C MET A 149 0.28 -5.11 0.25
N PRO A 150 -0.81 -4.68 -0.43
CA PRO A 150 -1.05 -5.09 -1.81
C PRO A 150 0.05 -4.70 -2.80
N ILE A 151 0.66 -3.53 -2.60
CA ILE A 151 1.78 -3.06 -3.44
C ILE A 151 3.06 -3.80 -3.10
N GLU A 152 3.33 -4.04 -1.83
CA GLU A 152 4.47 -4.83 -1.37
C GLU A 152 4.45 -6.24 -1.96
N ALA A 153 3.33 -6.96 -1.84
CA ALA A 153 3.17 -8.31 -2.40
C ALA A 153 3.36 -8.34 -3.93
N LYS A 154 2.86 -7.29 -4.62
CA LYS A 154 3.06 -7.14 -6.07
C LYS A 154 4.53 -6.90 -6.42
N LEU A 155 5.20 -6.03 -5.67
CA LEU A 155 6.63 -5.75 -5.87
C LEU A 155 7.47 -7.00 -5.61
N ASP A 156 7.23 -7.71 -4.51
CA ASP A 156 7.92 -8.95 -4.19
C ASP A 156 7.82 -9.98 -5.33
N SER A 157 6.59 -10.18 -5.84
CA SER A 157 6.34 -11.09 -6.97
C SER A 157 7.06 -10.66 -8.26
N ILE A 158 7.02 -9.36 -8.60
CA ILE A 158 7.70 -8.83 -9.79
C ILE A 158 9.21 -9.00 -9.66
N MET A 159 9.77 -8.63 -8.50
CA MET A 159 11.22 -8.65 -8.29
C MET A 159 11.76 -10.07 -8.26
N LYS A 160 11.07 -11.03 -7.65
CA LYS A 160 11.45 -12.45 -7.71
C LYS A 160 11.42 -13.02 -9.12
N LYS A 161 10.49 -12.55 -9.97
CA LYS A 161 10.41 -12.97 -11.37
C LYS A 161 11.55 -12.41 -12.21
N ILE A 162 11.94 -11.15 -12.01
CA ILE A 162 13.00 -10.49 -12.79
C ILE A 162 14.39 -10.84 -12.25
N PHE A 163 14.51 -10.94 -10.93
CA PHE A 163 15.74 -11.20 -10.18
C PHE A 163 15.51 -12.36 -9.21
N PRO A 164 15.75 -13.61 -9.65
CA PRO A 164 15.49 -14.81 -8.84
C PRO A 164 16.23 -14.85 -7.49
N GLN A 165 17.30 -14.07 -7.33
CA GLN A 165 18.02 -13.93 -6.07
C GLN A 165 17.32 -13.06 -5.01
N THR A 166 16.21 -12.39 -5.36
CA THR A 166 15.41 -11.61 -4.42
C THR A 166 14.77 -12.54 -3.38
N ARG A 167 15.00 -12.26 -2.09
CA ARG A 167 14.40 -13.03 -0.99
C ARG A 167 13.07 -12.43 -0.57
N GLN A 168 13.05 -11.12 -0.37
CA GLN A 168 11.83 -10.38 -0.04
C GLN A 168 11.96 -8.89 -0.33
N VAL A 169 10.82 -8.25 -0.56
CA VAL A 169 10.69 -6.79 -0.69
C VAL A 169 9.76 -6.30 0.41
N ILE A 170 10.20 -5.30 1.18
CA ILE A 170 9.44 -4.72 2.29
C ILE A 170 9.25 -3.23 2.05
N LEU A 171 8.02 -2.73 2.14
CA LEU A 171 7.72 -1.31 2.26
C LEU A 171 7.79 -0.91 3.73
N THR A 172 8.81 -0.13 4.08
CA THR A 172 9.13 0.14 5.48
C THR A 172 8.07 0.97 6.20
N SER A 173 7.88 0.71 7.48
CA SER A 173 7.00 1.50 8.36
C SER A 173 7.43 2.97 8.44
N GLY A 174 8.74 3.24 8.44
CA GLY A 174 9.30 4.60 8.43
C GLY A 174 8.98 5.37 7.15
N GLY A 175 8.94 4.69 6.00
CA GLY A 175 8.44 5.23 4.73
C GLY A 175 6.92 5.16 4.57
N ALA A 176 6.18 5.04 5.68
CA ALA A 176 4.72 4.92 5.75
C ALA A 176 4.13 3.79 4.88
N ASN A 177 4.88 2.69 4.72
CA ASN A 177 4.53 1.55 3.86
C ASN A 177 4.23 1.95 2.41
N TRP A 178 4.85 3.04 1.93
CA TRP A 178 4.56 3.58 0.60
C TRP A 178 5.77 4.18 -0.12
N LEU A 179 6.56 5.00 0.58
CA LEU A 179 7.61 5.83 -0.02
C LEU A 179 8.98 5.14 -0.03
N HIS A 180 9.28 4.28 0.95
CA HIS A 180 10.58 3.62 1.07
C HIS A 180 10.44 2.10 1.00
N ALA A 181 11.33 1.45 0.27
CA ALA A 181 11.42 0.00 0.18
C ALA A 181 12.81 -0.51 0.58
N VAL A 182 12.84 -1.70 1.17
CA VAL A 182 14.07 -2.49 1.37
C VAL A 182 13.94 -3.77 0.55
N VAL A 183 14.97 -4.08 -0.23
CA VAL A 183 15.05 -5.32 -1.04
C VAL A 183 16.15 -6.19 -0.45
N GLN A 184 15.77 -7.36 0.06
CA GLN A 184 16.73 -8.34 0.55
C GLN A 184 17.10 -9.31 -0.59
N ILE A 185 18.39 -9.53 -0.80
CA ILE A 185 18.90 -10.39 -1.88
C ILE A 185 19.92 -11.40 -1.38
N SER A 186 20.01 -12.54 -2.05
CA SER A 186 21.14 -13.46 -1.93
C SER A 186 22.18 -13.09 -2.97
N LYS A 187 23.08 -12.16 -2.63
CA LYS A 187 23.99 -11.54 -3.60
C LYS A 187 24.98 -12.55 -4.17
N THR A 188 25.12 -12.53 -5.49
CA THR A 188 26.16 -13.27 -6.22
C THR A 188 27.12 -12.30 -6.90
N ARG A 189 28.27 -12.81 -7.38
CA ARG A 189 29.25 -11.99 -8.12
C ARG A 189 28.68 -11.32 -9.38
N THR A 190 27.65 -11.90 -9.99
CA THR A 190 27.00 -11.38 -11.20
C THR A 190 25.82 -10.45 -10.89
N THR A 191 25.49 -10.24 -9.61
CA THR A 191 24.34 -9.42 -9.22
C THR A 191 24.60 -7.94 -9.50
N ASN A 192 23.76 -7.34 -10.33
CA ASN A 192 23.77 -5.90 -10.59
C ASN A 192 22.73 -5.19 -9.71
N VAL A 193 23.17 -4.69 -8.56
CA VAL A 193 22.29 -4.02 -7.58
C VAL A 193 21.68 -2.72 -8.13
N LYS A 194 22.42 -1.96 -8.94
CA LYS A 194 21.89 -0.75 -9.60
C LYS A 194 20.70 -1.04 -10.50
N LYS A 195 20.71 -2.20 -11.19
CA LYS A 195 19.56 -2.65 -12.00
C LYS A 195 18.34 -2.99 -11.13
N ILE A 196 18.54 -3.61 -9.97
CA ILE A 196 17.48 -3.91 -8.99
C ILE A 196 16.83 -2.61 -8.49
N ILE A 197 17.66 -1.62 -8.09
CA ILE A 197 17.20 -0.30 -7.64
C ILE A 197 16.35 0.39 -8.72
N ASN A 198 16.83 0.40 -9.97
CA ASN A 198 16.11 1.03 -11.08
C ASN A 198 14.77 0.34 -11.37
N GLU A 199 14.74 -1.00 -11.31
CA GLU A 199 13.52 -1.77 -11.51
C GLU A 199 12.49 -1.51 -10.40
N MET A 200 12.92 -1.38 -9.14
CA MET A 200 12.03 -1.00 -8.04
C MET A 200 11.36 0.35 -8.31
N PHE A 201 12.12 1.36 -8.74
CA PHE A 201 11.56 2.68 -9.07
C PHE A 201 10.63 2.67 -10.28
N ALA A 202 10.88 1.78 -11.25
CA ALA A 202 10.01 1.58 -12.40
C ALA A 202 8.70 0.88 -12.00
N SER A 203 8.79 -0.12 -11.13
CA SER A 203 7.66 -0.94 -10.67
C SER A 203 6.73 -0.22 -9.70
N HIS A 204 7.25 0.69 -8.86
CA HIS A 204 6.43 1.56 -8.00
C HIS A 204 6.83 3.03 -8.10
N ARG A 205 6.02 3.77 -8.86
CA ARG A 205 6.26 5.18 -9.19
C ARG A 205 6.35 6.10 -7.96
N SER A 206 5.70 5.74 -6.85
CA SER A 206 5.69 6.58 -5.63
C SER A 206 6.91 6.37 -4.73
N LEU A 207 7.74 5.34 -4.97
CA LEU A 207 8.97 5.14 -4.20
C LEU A 207 9.91 6.33 -4.35
N LYS A 208 10.38 6.82 -3.22
CA LYS A 208 11.39 7.86 -3.07
C LYS A 208 12.76 7.26 -2.75
N MET A 209 12.80 6.22 -1.91
CA MET A 209 14.04 5.56 -1.50
C MET A 209 13.95 4.05 -1.64
N VAL A 210 15.06 3.43 -2.05
CA VAL A 210 15.24 1.97 -2.10
C VAL A 210 16.58 1.63 -1.48
N THR A 211 16.59 0.75 -0.49
CA THR A 211 17.82 0.18 0.08
C THR A 211 17.90 -1.30 -0.27
N VAL A 212 19.03 -1.76 -0.79
CA VAL A 212 19.26 -3.18 -1.07
C VAL A 212 20.23 -3.74 -0.04
N VAL A 213 19.87 -4.87 0.58
CA VAL A 213 20.64 -5.52 1.66
C VAL A 213 20.84 -7.01 1.37
N ASP A 214 21.86 -7.63 1.98
CA ASP A 214 22.09 -9.08 1.88
C ASP A 214 21.10 -9.89 2.74
N ASP A 215 21.10 -11.21 2.57
CA ASP A 215 20.20 -12.15 3.23
C ASP A 215 20.45 -12.34 4.74
N ASP A 216 21.54 -11.80 5.28
CA ASP A 216 21.83 -11.76 6.72
C ASP A 216 21.28 -10.51 7.43
N ILE A 217 20.68 -9.57 6.69
CA ILE A 217 20.02 -8.37 7.22
C ILE A 217 18.52 -8.55 7.14
N ASP A 218 17.82 -8.48 8.27
CA ASP A 218 16.36 -8.48 8.30
C ASP A 218 15.83 -7.14 7.76
N PRO A 219 15.13 -7.12 6.60
CA PRO A 219 14.61 -5.89 6.01
C PRO A 219 13.39 -5.31 6.75
N THR A 220 12.82 -6.03 7.71
CA THR A 220 11.74 -5.53 8.58
C THR A 220 12.27 -4.81 9.83
N ASP A 221 13.54 -5.03 10.19
CA ASP A 221 14.22 -4.36 11.29
C ASP A 221 14.97 -3.12 10.78
N ALA A 222 14.44 -1.94 11.14
CA ALA A 222 15.04 -0.67 10.76
C ALA A 222 16.47 -0.50 11.29
N ILE A 223 16.79 -1.05 12.46
CA ILE A 223 18.12 -0.97 13.08
C ILE A 223 19.11 -1.83 12.27
N ALA A 224 18.70 -3.04 11.87
CA ALA A 224 19.52 -3.91 11.03
C ALA A 224 19.82 -3.29 9.65
N VAL A 225 18.82 -2.66 9.04
CA VAL A 225 18.98 -1.96 7.76
C VAL A 225 19.91 -0.75 7.89
N GLU A 226 19.75 0.05 8.95
CA GLU A 226 20.65 1.17 9.23
C GLU A 226 22.09 0.70 9.48
N PHE A 227 22.27 -0.42 10.20
CA PHE A 227 23.59 -1.04 10.38
C PHE A 227 24.22 -1.43 9.04
N ALA A 228 23.45 -2.02 8.11
CA ALA A 228 23.94 -2.36 6.78
C ALA A 228 24.37 -1.09 6.02
N MET A 229 23.59 -0.01 6.09
CA MET A 229 23.95 1.29 5.51
C MET A 229 25.22 1.88 6.13
N ALA A 230 25.42 1.72 7.44
CA ALA A 230 26.60 2.24 8.12
C ALA A 230 27.89 1.47 7.77
N THR A 231 27.79 0.16 7.52
CA THR A 231 28.96 -0.73 7.46
C THR A 231 29.26 -1.30 6.07
N ARG A 232 28.32 -1.25 5.13
CA ARG A 232 28.43 -1.89 3.80
C ARG A 232 28.32 -0.93 2.63
N PHE A 233 28.05 0.35 2.88
CA PHE A 233 27.78 1.35 1.85
C PHE A 233 28.87 2.44 1.81
N GLN A 234 29.27 2.83 0.61
CA GLN A 234 30.15 3.97 0.33
C GLN A 234 29.47 4.92 -0.66
N ALA A 235 29.14 6.14 -0.21
CA ALA A 235 28.27 7.04 -0.95
C ALA A 235 28.80 7.47 -2.33
N ASP A 236 30.11 7.46 -2.55
CA ASP A 236 30.73 7.77 -3.84
C ASP A 236 30.54 6.67 -4.90
N LYS A 237 30.23 5.44 -4.48
CA LYS A 237 30.17 4.24 -5.35
C LYS A 237 28.78 3.60 -5.41
N ASP A 238 28.15 3.54 -4.25
CA ASP A 238 27.00 2.67 -3.96
C ASP A 238 25.68 3.46 -3.94
N LEU A 239 25.75 4.78 -4.12
CA LEU A 239 24.60 5.68 -4.20
C LEU A 239 24.09 5.81 -5.64
N VAL A 240 22.78 5.69 -5.81
CA VAL A 240 22.08 5.99 -7.08
C VAL A 240 21.18 7.19 -6.86
N ILE A 241 21.38 8.26 -7.63
CA ILE A 241 20.53 9.45 -7.59
C ILE A 241 19.84 9.61 -8.94
N ILE A 242 18.52 9.68 -8.93
CA ILE A 242 17.70 9.95 -10.12
C ILE A 242 16.94 11.25 -9.90
N LYS A 243 17.40 12.32 -10.56
CA LYS A 243 16.86 13.68 -10.42
C LYS A 243 15.66 13.91 -11.34
N ASN A 244 14.76 14.79 -10.92
CA ASN A 244 13.66 15.32 -11.74
C ASN A 244 12.75 14.24 -12.35
N VAL A 245 12.44 13.20 -11.58
CA VAL A 245 11.52 12.13 -11.96
C VAL A 245 10.19 12.27 -11.25
N ARG A 246 9.15 11.61 -11.77
CA ARG A 246 7.83 11.63 -11.14
C ARG A 246 7.88 10.97 -9.77
N GLY A 247 7.32 11.64 -8.76
CA GLY A 247 7.23 11.17 -7.39
C GLY A 247 5.80 10.85 -6.93
N SER A 248 5.64 10.72 -5.63
CA SER A 248 4.33 10.63 -4.98
C SER A 248 3.72 12.03 -4.82
N SER A 249 2.42 12.19 -5.08
CA SER A 249 1.70 13.41 -4.70
C SER A 249 1.56 13.59 -3.20
N LEU A 250 1.84 12.54 -2.42
CA LEU A 250 1.78 12.55 -0.97
C LEU A 250 3.06 13.11 -0.35
N ASP A 251 4.19 13.07 -1.04
CA ASP A 251 5.49 13.54 -0.52
C ASP A 251 5.55 15.07 -0.49
N PRO A 252 5.40 15.71 0.68
CA PRO A 252 5.32 17.17 0.76
C PRO A 252 6.64 17.86 0.39
N SER A 253 7.77 17.13 0.38
CA SER A 253 9.08 17.69 0.03
C SER A 253 9.31 17.75 -1.49
N SER A 254 8.43 17.16 -2.31
CA SER A 254 8.55 17.17 -3.77
C SER A 254 8.04 18.49 -4.37
N ASP A 255 8.37 18.76 -5.65
CA ASP A 255 7.71 19.84 -6.40
C ASP A 255 6.24 19.45 -6.61
N GLN A 256 5.36 20.00 -5.77
CA GLN A 256 3.92 19.72 -5.78
C GLN A 256 3.22 20.22 -7.05
N LYS A 257 3.80 21.17 -7.78
CA LYS A 257 3.22 21.68 -9.04
C LYS A 257 3.49 20.72 -10.19
N LYS A 258 4.71 20.19 -10.27
CA LYS A 258 5.14 19.29 -11.36
C LYS A 258 5.10 17.80 -10.99
N LEU A 259 4.84 17.49 -9.72
CA LEU A 259 4.96 16.15 -9.12
C LEU A 259 6.32 15.51 -9.38
N ARG A 260 7.38 16.32 -9.27
CA ARG A 260 8.77 15.90 -9.52
C ARG A 260 9.55 15.83 -8.21
N THR A 261 10.38 14.80 -8.09
CA THR A 261 11.24 14.58 -6.93
C THR A 261 12.61 14.03 -7.38
N THR A 262 13.52 13.91 -6.42
CA THR A 262 14.76 13.17 -6.58
C THR A 262 14.61 11.85 -5.83
N LYS A 263 14.90 10.74 -6.52
CA LYS A 263 14.89 9.40 -5.92
C LYS A 263 16.31 8.99 -5.55
N MET A 264 16.43 8.22 -4.46
CA MET A 264 17.70 7.77 -3.92
C MET A 264 17.71 6.25 -3.73
N GLY A 265 18.65 5.57 -4.39
CA GLY A 265 18.91 4.15 -4.18
C GLY A 265 20.22 3.94 -3.41
N ILE A 266 20.22 3.01 -2.48
CA ILE A 266 21.38 2.64 -1.66
C ILE A 266 21.69 1.16 -1.90
N ASP A 267 22.90 0.86 -2.37
CA ASP A 267 23.47 -0.49 -2.29
C ASP A 267 24.17 -0.65 -0.93
N ALA A 268 23.48 -1.29 0.02
CA ALA A 268 24.00 -1.60 1.35
C ALA A 268 24.39 -3.09 1.46
N THR A 269 24.83 -3.68 0.35
CA THR A 269 25.24 -5.09 0.29
C THR A 269 26.76 -5.25 0.41
N ILE A 270 27.23 -6.42 0.86
CA ILE A 270 28.65 -6.69 1.07
C ILE A 270 29.43 -6.48 -0.25
N PRO A 271 30.48 -5.64 -0.26
CA PRO A 271 31.29 -5.43 -1.46
C PRO A 271 32.05 -6.69 -1.86
N ALA A 272 31.95 -7.10 -3.13
CA ALA A 272 32.61 -8.31 -3.64
C ALA A 272 34.15 -8.25 -3.61
N SER A 273 34.72 -7.05 -3.48
CA SER A 273 36.17 -6.80 -3.43
C SER A 273 36.77 -6.90 -2.03
N LYS A 274 35.95 -7.10 -0.98
CA LYS A 274 36.40 -7.15 0.42
C LYS A 274 36.34 -8.57 0.97
N ARG A 275 37.09 -8.81 2.05
CA ARG A 275 37.09 -10.10 2.76
C ARG A 275 35.69 -10.36 3.35
N PRO A 276 34.99 -11.45 2.97
CA PRO A 276 33.64 -11.73 3.47
C PRO A 276 33.56 -11.84 5.00
N ASP A 277 34.59 -12.39 5.64
CA ASP A 277 34.62 -12.56 7.10
C ASP A 277 34.57 -11.25 7.88
N GLY A 278 34.95 -10.12 7.27
CA GLY A 278 34.84 -8.79 7.91
C GLY A 278 33.40 -8.29 8.08
N PHE A 279 32.43 -8.94 7.42
CA PHE A 279 31.02 -8.52 7.44
C PHE A 279 30.09 -9.54 8.09
N LYS A 280 30.62 -10.70 8.50
CA LYS A 280 29.83 -11.74 9.17
C LYS A 280 29.35 -11.21 10.52
N LEU A 281 28.04 -11.19 10.70
CA LEU A 281 27.45 -10.89 12.00
C LEU A 281 27.87 -11.95 13.03
N GLY A 282 28.37 -11.48 14.18
CA GLY A 282 28.70 -12.34 15.31
C GLY A 282 27.46 -13.09 15.78
N LYS A 283 27.60 -14.38 16.05
CA LYS A 283 26.53 -15.23 16.58
C LYS A 283 26.93 -15.72 17.95
N ILE A 284 25.97 -15.70 18.88
CA ILE A 284 26.14 -16.41 20.15
C ILE A 284 26.23 -17.90 19.81
N PRO A 285 27.32 -18.61 20.18
CA PRO A 285 27.42 -20.05 19.98
C PRO A 285 26.19 -20.74 20.58
N LYS A 286 25.67 -21.79 19.92
CA LYS A 286 24.46 -22.51 20.37
C LYS A 286 24.61 -22.92 21.84
N ALA A 287 24.05 -22.14 22.75
CA ALA A 287 23.96 -22.48 24.16
C ALA A 287 22.70 -23.32 24.35
N LYS A 288 22.79 -24.45 25.06
CA LYS A 288 21.63 -25.25 25.47
C LYS A 288 20.93 -24.59 26.66
N THR A 289 20.56 -23.32 26.52
CA THR A 289 20.06 -22.51 27.63
C THR A 289 18.73 -21.91 27.21
N ASN A 290 17.67 -22.15 27.99
CA ASN A 290 16.38 -21.53 27.76
C ASN A 290 16.27 -20.29 28.66
N LEU A 291 15.91 -19.14 28.08
CA LEU A 291 15.74 -17.89 28.85
C LEU A 291 14.72 -18.07 30.00
N LYS A 292 13.73 -18.96 29.82
CA LYS A 292 12.72 -19.30 30.83
C LYS A 292 13.31 -19.89 32.11
N ASP A 293 14.48 -20.53 32.03
CA ASP A 293 15.15 -21.12 33.20
C ASP A 293 15.75 -20.03 34.12
N TYR A 294 15.86 -18.79 33.62
CA TYR A 294 16.50 -17.66 34.29
C TYR A 294 15.55 -16.47 34.54
N SER A 295 14.39 -16.45 33.88
CA SER A 295 13.32 -15.51 34.23
C SER A 295 12.63 -15.99 35.51
N LYS A 296 13.01 -15.44 36.67
CA LYS A 296 12.21 -15.57 37.89
C LYS A 296 10.80 -15.03 37.60
N LYS A 297 9.76 -15.81 37.95
CA LYS A 297 8.38 -15.32 38.02
C LYS A 297 8.25 -14.21 39.04
#